data_AF-A0A2D7XDY1-F1
#
_entry.id   AF-A0A2D7XDY1-F1
#
_cell.length_a   1.000
_cell.length_b   1.000
_cell.length_c   1.000
_cell.angle_alpha   90.00
_cell.angle_beta   90.00
_cell.angle_gamma   90.00
#
_symmetry.space_group_name_H-M   'P 1'
#
loop_
_entity.id
_entity.type
_entity.pdbx_description
1 polymer ?
#
loop_
_entity_poly.entity_id
_entity_poly.type
_entity_poly.pdbx_seq_one_letter_code
_entity_poly.pdbx_strand_id
1 'polypeptide(L)'
;MSETSAPNLDQLDAHALRALARRLMGELEQRDQTLSETLTVVERQAHDLRSKETHIQRLTHEIALLRRYRFGKKSEQLAGVQGLLLEDEVDADIAAIEQELIDLGGGTPVERTRTQPKRPVLPPELPRIVIRHEPETTTCACGCQLQRIGEDKAEKLDYVPGAS
;
A
#
# COMPACT_ATOMS: atom_id res chain seq x y z
N MET A 1 -33.48 -7.72 -30.65
CA MET A 1 -33.01 -6.58 -31.46
C MET A 1 -34.05 -6.38 -32.55
N SER A 2 -34.97 -5.42 -32.34
CA SER A 2 -36.07 -5.20 -33.27
C SER A 2 -35.60 -4.20 -34.34
N GLU A 3 -35.33 -4.70 -35.54
CA GLU A 3 -35.05 -3.87 -36.71
C GLU A 3 -36.30 -3.04 -37.04
N THR A 4 -36.22 -1.75 -36.75
CA THR A 4 -37.28 -0.80 -37.13
C THR A 4 -37.00 -0.41 -38.57
N SER A 5 -37.60 -1.11 -39.53
CA SER A 5 -37.53 -0.71 -40.94
C SER A 5 -38.14 0.69 -41.08
N ALA A 6 -37.32 1.66 -41.49
CA ALA A 6 -37.77 3.05 -41.62
C ALA A 6 -38.81 3.15 -42.74
N PRO A 7 -39.96 3.80 -42.51
CA PRO A 7 -40.97 3.97 -43.54
C PRO A 7 -40.38 4.77 -44.72
N ASN A 8 -40.62 4.32 -45.95
CA ASN A 8 -40.14 4.98 -47.16
C ASN A 8 -40.81 6.35 -47.31
N LEU A 9 -40.05 7.42 -47.06
CA LEU A 9 -40.52 8.81 -46.98
C LEU A 9 -41.19 9.31 -48.27
N ASP A 10 -40.78 8.78 -49.43
CA ASP A 10 -41.26 9.22 -50.75
C ASP A 10 -42.70 8.76 -51.04
N GLN A 11 -43.23 7.83 -50.25
CA GLN A 11 -44.58 7.26 -50.42
C GLN A 11 -45.61 7.85 -49.46
N LEU A 12 -45.21 8.75 -48.55
CA LEU A 12 -46.10 9.35 -47.56
C LEU A 12 -46.73 10.65 -48.06
N ASP A 13 -48.01 10.85 -47.74
CA ASP A 13 -48.68 12.12 -48.00
C ASP A 13 -48.26 13.21 -47.00
N ALA A 14 -48.62 14.46 -47.31
CA ALA A 14 -48.23 15.61 -46.48
C ALA A 14 -48.82 15.57 -45.05
N HIS A 15 -49.90 14.83 -44.82
CA HIS A 15 -50.47 14.69 -43.47
C HIS A 15 -49.65 13.68 -42.66
N ALA A 16 -49.32 12.53 -43.26
CA ALA A 16 -48.54 11.48 -42.63
C ALA A 16 -47.10 11.94 -42.33
N LEU A 17 -46.47 12.73 -43.22
CA LEU A 17 -45.18 13.35 -42.94
C LEU A 17 -45.23 14.31 -41.75
N ARG A 18 -46.27 15.13 -41.61
CA ARG A 18 -46.45 16.03 -40.44
C ARG A 18 -46.68 15.25 -39.14
N ALA A 19 -47.43 14.15 -39.19
CA ALA A 19 -47.65 13.29 -38.04
C ALA A 19 -46.34 12.60 -37.59
N LEU A 20 -45.56 12.10 -38.55
CA LEU A 20 -44.25 11.51 -38.29
C LEU A 20 -43.28 12.54 -37.70
N ALA A 21 -43.20 13.74 -38.27
CA ALA A 21 -42.35 14.81 -37.74
C ALA A 21 -42.70 15.19 -36.30
N ARG A 22 -43.99 15.32 -35.96
CA ARG A 22 -44.45 15.57 -34.58
C ARG A 22 -44.03 14.45 -33.63
N ARG A 23 -44.17 13.20 -34.06
CA ARG A 23 -43.75 12.04 -33.27
C ARG A 23 -42.23 12.05 -33.02
N LEU A 24 -41.43 12.24 -34.07
CA LEU A 24 -39.98 12.29 -33.97
C LEU A 24 -39.49 13.44 -33.09
N MET A 25 -40.13 14.62 -33.20
CA MET A 25 -39.83 15.75 -32.30
C MET A 25 -40.11 15.39 -30.83
N GLY A 26 -41.23 14.72 -30.55
CA GLY A 26 -41.53 14.23 -29.20
C GLY A 26 -40.54 13.17 -28.71
N GLU A 27 -40.12 12.24 -29.58
CA GLU A 27 -39.09 11.23 -29.24
C GLU A 27 -37.72 11.87 -28.97
N LEU A 28 -37.34 12.92 -29.71
CA LEU A 28 -36.10 13.67 -29.46
C LEU A 28 -36.16 14.42 -28.13
N GLU A 29 -37.25 15.11 -27.84
CA GLU A 29 -37.43 15.82 -26.56
C GLU A 29 -37.37 14.88 -25.36
N GLN A 30 -38.00 13.70 -25.47
CA GLN A 30 -37.91 12.65 -24.44
C GLN A 30 -36.47 12.13 -24.27
N ARG A 31 -35.73 11.96 -25.36
CA ARG A 31 -34.33 11.53 -25.30
C ARG A 31 -33.44 12.60 -24.69
N ASP A 32 -33.62 13.86 -25.05
CA ASP A 32 -32.85 14.98 -24.51
C ASP A 32 -33.11 15.14 -23.00
N GLN A 33 -34.36 14.99 -22.57
CA GLN A 33 -34.72 14.97 -21.15
C GLN A 33 -34.03 13.81 -20.42
N THR A 34 -34.08 12.60 -20.99
CA THR A 34 -33.41 11.42 -20.42
C THR A 34 -31.89 11.64 -20.34
N LEU A 35 -31.28 12.18 -21.40
CA LEU A 35 -29.85 12.47 -21.43
C LEU A 35 -29.48 13.48 -20.35
N SER A 36 -30.24 14.56 -20.21
CA SER A 36 -30.03 15.55 -19.15
C SER A 36 -30.09 14.90 -17.76
N GLU A 37 -31.10 14.08 -17.49
CA GLU A 37 -31.22 13.36 -16.22
C GLU A 37 -30.03 12.43 -15.98
N THR A 38 -29.62 11.64 -16.97
CA THR A 38 -28.45 10.75 -16.84
C THR A 38 -27.15 11.51 -16.61
N LEU A 39 -26.95 12.67 -17.26
CA LEU A 39 -25.77 13.50 -17.07
C LEU A 39 -25.69 14.00 -15.62
N THR A 40 -26.80 14.46 -15.03
CA THR A 40 -26.81 14.89 -13.63
C THR A 40 -26.47 13.77 -12.66
N VAL A 41 -26.90 12.53 -12.95
CA VAL A 41 -26.56 11.36 -12.14
C VAL A 41 -25.08 11.01 -12.26
N VAL A 42 -24.54 11.03 -13.47
CA VAL A 42 -23.12 10.76 -13.74
C VAL A 42 -22.23 11.79 -13.06
N GLU A 43 -22.60 13.08 -13.11
CA GLU A 43 -21.84 14.15 -12.43
C GLU A 43 -21.79 13.96 -10.92
N ARG A 44 -22.92 13.61 -10.29
CA ARG A 44 -22.98 13.30 -8.85
C ARG A 44 -22.13 12.09 -8.50
N GLN A 45 -22.25 11.00 -9.25
CA GLN A 45 -21.43 9.81 -9.04
C GLN A 45 -19.94 10.10 -9.22
N ALA A 46 -19.56 10.90 -10.22
CA ALA A 46 -18.18 11.29 -10.44
C ALA A 46 -17.63 12.14 -9.29
N HIS A 47 -18.46 13.01 -8.70
CA HIS A 47 -18.10 13.75 -7.49
C HIS A 47 -17.87 12.81 -6.29
N ASP A 48 -18.79 11.88 -6.05
CA ASP A 48 -18.70 10.93 -4.94
C ASP A 48 -17.47 10.02 -5.07
N LEU A 49 -17.17 9.56 -6.29
CA LEU A 49 -15.97 8.78 -6.58
C LEU A 49 -14.70 9.58 -6.29
N ARG A 50 -14.63 10.86 -6.69
CA ARG A 50 -13.48 11.72 -6.36
C ARG A 50 -13.32 11.94 -4.86
N SER A 51 -14.43 12.11 -4.14
CA SER A 51 -14.41 12.25 -2.68
C SER A 51 -13.87 10.98 -2.01
N LYS A 52 -14.37 9.81 -2.42
CA LYS A 52 -13.89 8.51 -1.90
C LYS A 52 -12.43 8.28 -2.21
N GLU A 53 -12.00 8.55 -3.43
CA GLU A 53 -10.59 8.41 -3.84
C GLU A 53 -9.66 9.29 -3.00
N THR A 54 -10.05 10.54 -2.75
CA THR A 54 -9.27 11.45 -1.89
C THR A 54 -9.18 10.92 -0.46
N HIS A 55 -10.27 10.34 0.06
CA HIS A 55 -10.30 9.74 1.39
C HIS A 55 -9.42 8.49 1.48
N ILE A 56 -9.51 7.60 0.48
CA ILE A 56 -8.66 6.41 0.35
C ILE A 56 -7.19 6.80 0.35
N GLN A 57 -6.81 7.83 -0.40
CA GLN A 57 -5.43 8.33 -0.45
C GLN A 57 -4.95 8.84 0.92
N ARG A 58 -5.81 9.58 1.63
CA ARG A 58 -5.51 10.06 2.98
C ARG A 58 -5.27 8.90 3.96
N LEU A 59 -6.21 7.95 4.05
CA LEU A 59 -6.08 6.81 4.96
C LEU A 59 -4.87 5.94 4.62
N THR A 60 -4.62 5.72 3.34
CA THR A 60 -3.43 4.97 2.88
C THR A 60 -2.14 5.64 3.34
N HIS A 61 -2.06 6.98 3.24
CA HIS A 61 -0.90 7.74 3.71
C HIS A 61 -0.74 7.67 5.24
N GLU A 62 -1.85 7.74 5.98
CA GLU A 62 -1.89 7.65 7.44
C GLU A 62 -1.38 6.28 7.92
N ILE A 63 -1.88 5.18 7.35
CA ILE A 63 -1.38 3.82 7.61
C ILE A 63 0.13 3.75 7.33
N ALA A 64 0.61 4.33 6.23
CA ALA A 64 2.03 4.33 5.90
C ALA A 64 2.89 5.12 6.90
N LEU A 65 2.37 6.19 7.49
CA LEU A 65 3.04 6.93 8.57
C LEU A 65 3.08 6.12 9.87
N LEU A 66 1.95 5.56 10.30
CA LEU A 66 1.85 4.76 11.52
C LEU A 66 2.74 3.51 11.44
N ARG A 67 2.75 2.79 10.31
CA ARG A 67 3.65 1.67 10.09
C ARG A 67 5.14 2.07 10.14
N ARG A 68 5.49 3.25 9.63
CA ARG A 68 6.86 3.78 9.75
C ARG A 68 7.23 4.14 11.19
N TYR A 69 6.28 4.67 11.97
CA TYR A 69 6.49 4.91 13.39
C TYR A 69 6.70 3.59 14.14
N ARG A 70 5.80 2.62 13.94
CA ARG A 70 5.81 1.29 14.58
C ARG A 70 7.08 0.49 14.27
N PHE A 71 7.49 0.41 13.01
CA PHE A 71 8.56 -0.48 12.56
C PHE A 71 9.88 0.23 12.15
N GLY A 72 9.90 1.56 12.09
CA GLY A 72 11.02 2.34 11.55
C GLY A 72 12.06 2.80 12.57
N LYS A 73 11.70 2.97 13.85
CA LYS A 73 12.64 3.44 14.89
C LYS A 73 13.28 2.25 15.62
N LYS A 74 14.56 1.99 15.35
CA LYS A 74 15.38 0.97 16.06
C LYS A 74 16.21 1.50 17.24
N SER A 75 16.21 2.82 17.52
CA SER A 75 17.13 3.41 18.52
C SER A 75 16.46 4.04 19.75
N GLU A 76 15.13 4.13 19.81
CA GLU A 76 14.40 4.76 20.92
C GLU A 76 13.11 3.97 21.24
N GLN A 77 13.22 2.65 21.41
CA GLN A 77 12.09 1.92 21.97
C GLN A 77 11.89 2.39 23.42
N LEU A 78 10.68 2.85 23.73
CA LEU A 78 10.27 3.14 25.10
C LEU A 78 10.34 1.81 25.86
N ALA A 79 11.31 1.67 26.75
CA ALA A 79 11.52 0.42 27.48
C ALA A 79 10.42 0.22 28.54
N GLY A 80 9.98 -1.03 28.71
CA GLY A 80 9.03 -1.44 29.76
C GLY A 80 7.58 -1.57 29.30
N VAL A 81 6.69 -1.89 30.23
CA VAL A 81 5.27 -2.22 29.98
C VAL A 81 4.51 -1.06 29.31
N GLN A 82 4.87 0.19 29.64
CA GLN A 82 4.25 1.37 29.03
C GLN A 82 4.56 1.48 27.53
N GLY A 83 5.77 1.10 27.11
CA GLY A 83 6.12 1.06 25.69
C GLY A 83 5.29 0.03 24.92
N LEU A 84 5.12 -1.17 25.49
CA LEU A 84 4.29 -2.23 24.89
C LEU A 84 2.82 -1.82 24.77
N LEU A 85 2.27 -1.13 25.76
CA LEU A 85 0.88 -0.64 25.69
C LEU A 85 0.67 0.37 24.56
N LEU A 86 1.60 1.34 24.40
CA LEU A 86 1.55 2.32 23.32
C LEU A 86 1.71 1.68 21.95
N GLU A 87 2.51 0.62 21.89
CA GLU A 87 2.72 -0.19 20.70
C GLU A 87 1.45 -0.96 20.29
N ASP A 88 0.73 -1.54 21.26
CA ASP A 88 -0.56 -2.20 21.03
C ASP A 88 -1.67 -1.22 20.63
N GLU A 89 -1.68 -0.01 21.23
CA GLU A 89 -2.60 1.07 20.83
C GLU A 89 -2.39 1.49 19.37
N VAL A 90 -1.13 1.64 18.94
CA VAL A 90 -0.80 1.97 17.53
C VAL A 90 -1.27 0.86 16.58
N ASP A 91 -1.15 -0.41 16.96
CA ASP A 91 -1.62 -1.52 16.14
C ASP A 91 -3.16 -1.54 16.04
N ALA A 92 -3.86 -1.22 17.12
CA ALA A 92 -5.31 -1.08 17.12
C ALA A 92 -5.77 0.08 16.22
N ASP A 93 -5.10 1.23 16.27
CA ASP A 93 -5.38 2.37 15.41
C ASP A 93 -5.16 2.03 13.92
N ILE A 94 -4.04 1.36 13.60
CA ILE A 94 -3.79 0.88 12.23
C ILE A 94 -4.92 -0.04 11.75
N ALA A 95 -5.35 -1.00 12.58
CA ALA A 95 -6.42 -1.93 12.24
C ALA A 95 -7.77 -1.20 12.01
N ALA A 96 -8.09 -0.20 12.83
CA ALA A 96 -9.31 0.59 12.65
C ALA A 96 -9.30 1.38 11.32
N ILE A 97 -8.18 2.01 10.99
CA ILE A 97 -8.03 2.76 9.74
C ILE A 97 -8.04 1.84 8.51
N GLU A 98 -7.43 0.65 8.63
CA GLU A 98 -7.49 -0.36 7.57
C GLU A 98 -8.91 -0.85 7.32
N GLN A 99 -9.72 -1.02 8.37
CA GLN A 99 -11.13 -1.37 8.21
C GLN A 99 -11.91 -0.27 7.47
N GLU A 100 -11.70 1.00 7.85
CA GLU A 100 -12.33 2.13 7.16
C GLU A 100 -11.92 2.20 5.68
N LEU A 101 -10.66 1.91 5.38
CA LEU A 101 -10.15 1.84 4.01
C LEU A 101 -10.84 0.73 3.19
N ILE A 102 -11.04 -0.45 3.79
CA ILE A 102 -11.76 -1.58 3.17
C ILE A 102 -13.22 -1.20 2.88
N ASP A 103 -13.88 -0.56 3.84
CA ASP A 103 -15.29 -0.15 3.72
C ASP A 103 -15.50 0.87 2.58
N LEU A 104 -14.46 1.67 2.27
CA LEU A 104 -14.45 2.60 1.13
C LEU A 104 -14.13 1.94 -0.21
N GLY A 105 -13.79 0.65 -0.22
CA GLY A 105 -13.36 -0.09 -1.41
C GLY A 105 -11.85 0.04 -1.73
N GLY A 106 -11.07 0.56 -0.78
CA GLY A 106 -9.61 0.55 -0.86
C GLY A 106 -9.05 -0.86 -0.64
N GLY A 107 -7.88 -1.13 -1.22
CA GLY A 107 -7.19 -2.39 -1.02
C GLY A 107 -6.46 -2.45 0.33
N THR A 108 -6.36 -3.63 0.93
CA THR A 108 -5.46 -3.83 2.07
C THR A 108 -4.01 -3.69 1.63
N PRO A 109 -3.20 -2.85 2.30
CA PRO A 109 -1.81 -2.69 1.91
C PRO A 109 -1.03 -3.97 2.21
N VAL A 110 -0.80 -4.77 1.16
CA VAL A 110 -0.08 -6.05 1.20
C VAL A 110 1.19 -5.92 2.01
N GLU A 111 1.27 -6.69 3.08
CA GLU A 111 2.46 -6.80 3.90
C GLU A 111 3.56 -7.45 3.07
N ARG A 112 4.39 -6.61 2.44
CA ARG A 112 5.52 -7.07 1.64
C ARG A 112 6.42 -7.84 2.58
N THR A 113 6.50 -9.16 2.40
CA THR A 113 7.47 -10.01 3.08
C THR A 113 8.85 -9.42 2.82
N ARG A 114 9.39 -8.74 3.84
CA ARG A 114 10.75 -8.21 3.78
C ARG A 114 11.67 -9.41 3.63
N THR A 115 12.16 -9.62 2.41
CA THR A 115 13.30 -10.49 2.18
C THR A 115 14.45 -9.82 2.91
N GLN A 116 14.75 -10.29 4.13
CA GLN A 116 15.95 -9.83 4.82
C GLN A 116 17.13 -10.07 3.87
N PRO A 117 17.94 -9.05 3.55
CA PRO A 117 19.18 -9.27 2.85
C PRO A 117 20.05 -10.12 3.78
N LYS A 118 20.04 -11.44 3.59
CA LYS A 118 21.01 -12.33 4.22
C LYS A 118 22.36 -11.93 3.66
N ARG A 119 23.28 -11.45 4.52
CA ARG A 119 24.68 -11.32 4.12
C ARG A 119 25.14 -12.71 3.70
N PRO A 120 25.60 -12.91 2.46
CA PRO A 120 26.20 -14.18 2.08
C PRO A 120 27.40 -14.44 3.00
N VAL A 121 27.55 -15.69 3.43
CA VAL A 121 28.70 -16.11 4.23
C VAL A 121 29.97 -15.90 3.40
N LEU A 122 31.04 -15.42 4.03
CA LEU A 122 32.32 -15.25 3.34
C LEU A 122 32.84 -16.63 2.89
N PRO A 123 33.26 -16.78 1.63
CA PRO A 123 33.71 -18.07 1.12
C PRO A 123 34.87 -18.67 1.92
N PRO A 124 34.93 -20.01 2.08
CA PRO A 124 35.97 -20.69 2.83
C PRO A 124 37.36 -20.60 2.18
N GLU A 125 37.42 -20.43 0.86
CA GLU A 125 38.67 -20.31 0.09
C GLU A 125 39.41 -18.98 0.28
N LEU A 126 38.77 -17.96 0.87
CA LEU A 126 39.45 -16.70 1.18
C LEU A 126 40.48 -16.91 2.30
N PRO A 127 41.70 -16.34 2.19
CA PRO A 127 42.67 -16.38 3.27
C PRO A 127 42.09 -15.71 4.52
N ARG A 128 42.15 -16.42 5.66
CA ARG A 128 41.57 -15.99 6.94
C ARG A 128 42.68 -15.60 7.91
N ILE A 129 42.53 -14.47 8.57
CA ILE A 129 43.36 -14.06 9.71
C ILE A 129 42.48 -14.13 10.97
N VAL A 130 42.88 -14.93 11.95
CA VAL A 130 42.12 -15.11 13.20
C VAL A 130 42.66 -14.16 14.26
N ILE A 131 41.85 -13.19 14.68
CA ILE A 131 42.16 -12.28 15.78
C ILE A 131 41.31 -12.69 16.98
N ARG A 132 41.96 -13.08 18.09
CA ARG A 132 41.27 -13.45 19.33
C ARG A 132 41.39 -12.31 20.33
N HIS A 133 40.25 -11.81 20.79
CA HIS A 133 40.19 -10.87 21.91
C HIS A 133 39.88 -11.66 23.18
N GLU A 134 40.92 -11.99 23.92
CA GLU A 134 40.82 -12.61 25.24
C GLU A 134 41.35 -11.62 26.29
N PRO A 135 40.83 -11.65 27.53
CA PRO A 135 41.38 -10.86 28.63
C PRO A 135 42.83 -11.26 28.90
N GLU A 136 43.63 -10.35 29.46
CA GLU A 136 45.06 -10.60 29.76
C GLU A 136 45.27 -11.84 30.64
N THR A 137 44.31 -12.16 31.50
CA THR A 137 44.35 -13.34 32.38
C THR A 137 43.03 -14.08 32.32
N THR A 138 43.08 -15.39 32.07
CA THR A 138 41.91 -16.29 32.14
C THR A 138 41.71 -16.92 33.52
N THR A 139 42.40 -16.39 34.53
CA THR A 139 42.34 -16.82 35.92
C THR A 139 41.62 -15.75 36.71
N CYS A 140 40.55 -16.14 37.39
CA CYS A 140 39.81 -15.25 38.26
C CYS A 140 40.68 -14.87 39.48
N ALA A 141 40.40 -13.72 40.10
CA ALA A 141 41.06 -13.30 41.33
C ALA A 141 40.92 -14.32 42.49
N CYS A 142 39.94 -15.23 42.42
CA CYS A 142 39.78 -16.33 43.37
C CYS A 142 40.60 -17.60 43.04
N GLY A 143 41.42 -17.60 41.98
CA GLY A 143 42.27 -18.73 41.58
C GLY A 143 41.60 -19.75 40.65
N CYS A 144 40.32 -19.59 40.33
CA CYS A 144 39.60 -20.47 39.40
C CYS A 144 39.86 -20.10 37.93
N GLN A 145 39.82 -21.10 37.05
CA GLN A 145 39.85 -20.89 35.60
C GLN A 145 38.52 -20.30 35.12
N LEU A 146 38.56 -19.23 34.32
CA LEU A 146 37.37 -18.65 33.71
C LEU A 146 36.78 -19.61 32.66
N GLN A 147 35.45 -19.78 32.71
CA GLN A 147 34.71 -20.54 31.71
C GLN A 147 34.23 -19.61 30.59
N ARG A 148 34.38 -20.06 29.34
CA ARG A 148 33.90 -19.33 28.16
C ARG A 148 32.38 -19.43 28.08
N ILE A 149 31.67 -18.30 28.07
CA ILE A 149 30.20 -18.23 27.96
C ILE A 149 29.85 -17.35 26.77
N GLY A 150 29.23 -17.94 25.75
CA GLY A 150 28.91 -17.26 24.49
C GLY A 150 30.15 -17.01 23.63
N GLU A 151 30.08 -17.39 22.36
CA GLU A 151 31.11 -17.07 21.37
C GLU A 151 30.44 -16.23 20.28
N ASP A 152 30.94 -15.02 20.04
CA ASP A 152 30.55 -14.21 18.89
C ASP A 152 31.67 -14.24 17.85
N LYS A 153 31.31 -14.49 16.59
CA LYS A 153 32.24 -14.57 15.45
C LYS A 153 31.81 -13.57 14.40
N ALA A 154 32.69 -12.60 14.12
CA ALA A 154 32.54 -11.68 13.02
C ALA A 154 33.67 -11.91 11.99
N GLU A 155 33.30 -12.09 10.73
CA GLU A 155 34.23 -12.19 9.60
C GLU A 155 34.14 -10.88 8.79
N LYS A 156 35.29 -10.27 8.43
CA LYS A 156 35.36 -9.01 7.67
C LYS A 156 36.43 -9.12 6.59
N LEU A 157 36.15 -8.58 5.40
CA LEU A 157 37.13 -8.38 4.34
C LEU A 157 37.93 -7.10 4.61
N ASP A 158 39.26 -7.20 4.55
CA ASP A 158 40.12 -6.03 4.51
C ASP A 158 39.95 -5.34 3.15
N TYR A 159 39.57 -4.07 3.18
CA TYR A 159 39.42 -3.25 1.99
C TYR A 159 40.67 -2.38 1.82
N VAL A 160 41.38 -2.59 0.71
CA VAL A 160 42.43 -1.67 0.27
C VAL A 160 41.78 -0.70 -0.73
N PRO A 161 41.67 0.59 -0.42
CA PRO A 161 41.15 1.57 -1.37
C PRO A 161 42.05 1.61 -2.61
N GLY A 162 41.46 1.53 -3.80
CA GLY A 162 42.20 1.70 -5.03
C GLY A 162 42.85 3.09 -5.07
N ALA A 163 44.18 3.15 -5.16
CA ALA A 163 44.86 4.38 -5.49
C ALA A 163 44.45 4.75 -6.93
N SER A 164 43.75 5.86 -7.07
CA SER A 164 43.46 6.50 -8.36
C SER A 164 44.57 7.48 -8.71
#